data_AF-A0A7W6ZX40-F1
#
_entry.id   AF-A0A7W6ZX40-F1
#
_cell.length_a   1.000
_cell.length_b   1.000
_cell.length_c   1.000
_cell.angle_alpha   90.00
_cell.angle_beta   90.00
_cell.angle_gamma   90.00
#
_symmetry.space_group_name_H-M   'P 1'
#
loop_
_entity.id
_entity.type
_entity.pdbx_description
1 polymer ?
#
loop_
_entity_poly.entity_id
_entity_poly.type
_entity_poly.pdbx_seq_one_letter_code
_entity_poly.pdbx_strand_id
1 'polypeptide(L)'
;MQALDVCANIGATQMVIHSPYTSWSYNNLDNNKGEREKIIEYTHSTLKDAVKRAEDIGLTMVIENIEDKDPHIRVGLADSFNSPAVAVSIDTGHAHYAHGYTGAPPVDYYVHAAGNRLQHVHLQDADGYADRHWSLGEGNIHWRAVFAALAKLNSNPRLIIEIKDKSKIPASAAYLASVGLAE
;
A
#
# COMPACT_ATOMS: atom_id res chain seq x y z
N MET A 1 3.94 13.35 -15.06
CA MET A 1 3.97 12.85 -16.46
C MET A 1 5.18 11.99 -16.77
N GLN A 2 6.43 12.47 -16.57
CA GLN A 2 7.65 11.72 -16.92
C GLN A 2 7.67 10.25 -16.48
N ALA A 3 7.27 9.94 -15.25
CA ALA A 3 7.25 8.55 -14.76
C ALA A 3 6.30 7.65 -15.56
N LEU A 4 5.13 8.15 -15.99
CA LEU A 4 4.16 7.38 -16.77
C LEU A 4 4.66 7.12 -18.19
N ASP A 5 5.41 8.06 -18.76
CA ASP A 5 6.04 7.86 -20.06
C ASP A 5 7.16 6.83 -20.00
N VAL A 6 7.93 6.80 -18.90
CA VAL A 6 8.88 5.71 -18.64
C VAL A 6 8.14 4.38 -18.52
N CYS A 7 7.05 4.31 -17.74
CA CYS A 7 6.24 3.11 -17.60
C CYS A 7 5.74 2.59 -18.96
N ALA A 8 5.21 3.47 -19.81
CA ALA A 8 4.76 3.12 -21.16
C ALA A 8 5.91 2.55 -22.01
N ASN A 9 7.10 3.16 -21.94
CA ASN A 9 8.26 2.73 -22.72
C ASN A 9 8.83 1.37 -22.28
N ILE A 10 8.73 1.02 -21.00
CA ILE A 10 9.23 -0.26 -20.48
C ILE A 10 8.13 -1.34 -20.36
N GLY A 11 6.90 -1.03 -20.76
CA GLY A 11 5.76 -1.94 -20.63
C GLY A 11 5.34 -2.21 -19.19
N ALA A 12 5.61 -1.29 -18.26
CA ALA A 12 5.14 -1.40 -16.89
C ALA A 12 3.63 -1.23 -16.84
N THR A 13 2.96 -2.06 -16.03
CA THR A 13 1.49 -2.07 -15.92
C THR A 13 1.00 -1.52 -14.58
N GLN A 14 1.89 -1.21 -13.65
CA GLN A 14 1.57 -0.62 -12.35
C GLN A 14 2.56 0.49 -12.00
N MET A 15 2.07 1.51 -11.29
CA MET A 15 2.89 2.57 -10.69
C MET A 15 2.45 2.78 -9.25
N VAL A 16 3.38 2.66 -8.30
CA VAL A 16 3.12 2.97 -6.90
C VAL A 16 3.16 4.48 -6.69
N ILE A 17 2.18 5.01 -5.98
CA ILE A 17 2.17 6.39 -5.47
C ILE A 17 1.83 6.38 -3.99
N HIS A 18 2.31 7.35 -3.23
CA HIS A 18 2.08 7.35 -1.78
C HIS A 18 0.74 8.00 -1.41
N SER A 19 0.12 7.45 -0.37
CA SER A 19 -1.04 8.05 0.28
C SER A 19 -0.71 9.45 0.80
N PRO A 20 -1.61 10.44 0.67
CA PRO A 20 -1.39 11.79 1.18
C PRO A 20 -1.69 11.91 2.68
N TYR A 21 -2.21 10.86 3.32
CA TYR A 21 -2.63 10.90 4.72
C TYR A 21 -1.46 10.67 5.65
N THR A 22 -1.31 11.55 6.64
CA THR A 22 -0.28 11.45 7.68
C THR A 22 -0.89 11.10 9.03
N SER A 23 -0.03 10.78 10.00
CA SER A 23 -0.43 10.59 11.40
C SER A 23 -1.11 11.84 11.97
N TRP A 24 -0.68 13.04 11.53
CA TRP A 24 -1.32 14.32 11.86
C TRP A 24 -2.73 14.43 11.29
N SER A 25 -2.94 13.96 10.04
CA SER A 25 -4.24 14.00 9.37
C SER A 25 -5.32 13.32 10.21
N TYR A 26 -5.04 12.13 10.76
CA TYR A 26 -6.05 11.34 11.49
C TYR A 26 -6.78 12.13 12.59
N ASN A 27 -6.05 12.89 13.40
CA ASN A 27 -6.65 13.67 14.50
C ASN A 27 -7.24 15.01 14.04
N ASN A 28 -6.85 15.52 12.88
CA ASN A 28 -7.20 16.88 12.44
C ASN A 28 -8.26 16.93 11.33
N LEU A 29 -8.49 15.82 10.62
CA LEU A 29 -9.48 15.72 9.54
C LEU A 29 -10.89 16.09 9.99
N ASP A 30 -11.28 15.69 11.21
CA ASP A 30 -12.61 16.00 11.78
C ASP A 30 -12.59 17.21 12.73
N ASN A 31 -11.40 17.61 13.21
CA ASN A 31 -11.25 18.80 14.04
C ASN A 31 -11.42 20.09 13.22
N ASN A 32 -11.01 20.06 11.95
CA ASN A 32 -11.08 21.20 11.04
C ASN A 32 -12.15 20.93 9.97
N LYS A 33 -13.19 21.77 9.93
CA LYS A 33 -14.30 21.61 8.99
C LYS A 33 -13.82 21.64 7.52
N GLY A 34 -14.15 20.59 6.78
CA GLY A 34 -13.87 20.51 5.34
C GLY A 34 -12.52 19.89 4.97
N GLU A 35 -11.68 19.49 5.93
CA GLU A 35 -10.33 18.98 5.60
C GLU A 35 -10.36 17.64 4.88
N ARG A 36 -11.35 16.79 5.15
CA ARG A 36 -11.53 15.52 4.41
C ARG A 36 -11.73 15.77 2.92
N GLU A 37 -12.62 16.70 2.60
CA GLU A 37 -12.95 17.09 1.23
C GLU A 37 -11.76 17.75 0.54
N LYS A 38 -11.05 18.64 1.24
CA LYS A 38 -9.87 19.32 0.69
C LYS A 38 -8.74 18.38 0.29
N ILE A 39 -8.41 17.38 1.13
CA ILE A 39 -7.35 16.42 0.78
C ILE A 39 -7.73 15.66 -0.49
N ILE A 40 -9.00 15.24 -0.62
CA ILE A 40 -9.50 14.60 -1.85
C ILE A 40 -9.39 15.56 -3.04
N GLU A 41 -9.92 16.78 -2.92
CA GLU A 41 -9.89 17.79 -3.99
C GLU A 41 -8.48 18.11 -4.49
N TYR A 42 -7.52 18.31 -3.57
CA TYR A 42 -6.13 18.59 -3.93
C TYR A 42 -5.44 17.38 -4.56
N THR A 43 -5.73 16.18 -4.07
CA THR A 43 -5.19 14.95 -4.67
C THR A 43 -5.73 14.76 -6.08
N HIS A 44 -7.03 14.96 -6.30
CA HIS A 44 -7.64 14.95 -7.63
C HIS A 44 -7.02 16.00 -8.54
N SER A 45 -6.90 17.25 -8.07
CA SER A 45 -6.32 18.33 -8.86
C SER A 45 -4.88 18.05 -9.27
N THR A 46 -4.11 17.38 -8.40
CA THR A 46 -2.71 17.02 -8.66
C THR A 46 -2.59 15.83 -9.61
N LEU A 47 -3.45 14.83 -9.48
CA LEU A 47 -3.31 13.54 -10.16
C LEU A 47 -4.23 13.36 -11.36
N LYS A 48 -5.21 14.25 -11.61
CA LYS A 48 -6.21 14.11 -12.68
C LYS A 48 -5.61 13.73 -14.03
N ASP A 49 -4.61 14.50 -14.50
CA ASP A 49 -3.99 14.25 -15.80
C ASP A 49 -3.13 12.99 -15.80
N ALA A 50 -2.53 12.65 -14.66
CA ALA A 50 -1.76 11.42 -14.49
C ALA A 50 -2.67 10.18 -14.52
N VAL A 51 -3.81 10.22 -13.84
CA VAL A 51 -4.81 9.14 -13.86
C VAL A 51 -5.37 8.95 -15.27
N LYS A 52 -5.74 10.04 -15.95
CA LYS A 52 -6.17 9.95 -17.35
C LYS A 52 -5.10 9.32 -18.24
N ARG A 53 -3.83 9.72 -18.07
CA ARG A 53 -2.73 9.10 -18.82
C ARG A 53 -2.55 7.63 -18.48
N ALA A 54 -2.73 7.23 -17.23
CA ALA A 54 -2.68 5.85 -16.80
C ALA A 54 -3.79 5.02 -17.47
N GLU A 55 -5.01 5.55 -17.57
CA GLU A 55 -6.11 4.96 -18.34
C GLU A 55 -5.72 4.76 -19.81
N ASP A 56 -5.20 5.81 -20.46
CA ASP A 56 -4.83 5.79 -21.89
C ASP A 56 -3.77 4.73 -22.22
N ILE A 57 -2.89 4.37 -21.28
CA ILE A 57 -1.82 3.38 -21.47
C ILE A 57 -2.12 2.01 -20.84
N GLY A 58 -3.29 1.83 -20.22
CA GLY A 58 -3.65 0.58 -19.54
C GLY A 58 -2.81 0.29 -18.29
N LEU A 59 -2.33 1.32 -17.60
CA LEU A 59 -1.57 1.22 -16.35
C LEU A 59 -2.49 1.45 -15.14
N THR A 60 -2.25 0.71 -14.06
CA THR A 60 -2.92 0.95 -12.77
C THR A 60 -1.99 1.67 -11.80
N MET A 61 -2.38 2.87 -11.37
CA MET A 61 -1.75 3.56 -10.25
C MET A 61 -2.25 2.95 -8.93
N VAL A 62 -1.34 2.53 -8.06
CA VAL A 62 -1.67 1.90 -6.77
C VAL A 62 -1.24 2.83 -5.63
N ILE A 63 -2.20 3.31 -4.84
CA ILE A 63 -1.93 4.21 -3.70
C ILE A 63 -1.41 3.37 -2.53
N GLU A 64 -0.24 3.65 -1.99
CA GLU A 64 0.39 2.91 -0.90
C GLU A 64 0.21 3.59 0.44
N ASN A 65 -0.10 2.83 1.50
CA ASN A 65 -0.11 3.38 2.87
C ASN A 65 1.30 3.76 3.32
N ILE A 66 1.43 4.91 3.98
CA ILE A 66 2.69 5.35 4.60
C ILE A 66 2.48 5.53 6.11
N GLU A 67 1.68 6.53 6.46
CA GLU A 67 1.36 6.91 7.85
C GLU A 67 -0.13 6.74 8.18
N ASP A 68 -0.90 6.16 7.25
CA ASP A 68 -2.34 5.99 7.34
C ASP A 68 -2.71 5.21 8.61
N LYS A 69 -3.27 5.90 9.62
CA LYS A 69 -3.77 5.24 10.84
C LYS A 69 -5.11 4.53 10.62
N ASP A 70 -5.97 5.08 9.78
CA ASP A 70 -7.23 4.47 9.37
C ASP A 70 -6.99 3.59 8.13
N PRO A 71 -7.15 2.26 8.21
CA PRO A 71 -6.93 1.38 7.05
C PRO A 71 -7.85 1.65 5.86
N HIS A 72 -9.03 2.28 6.07
CA HIS A 72 -10.03 2.50 5.03
C HIS A 72 -9.83 3.81 4.25
N ILE A 73 -9.09 4.77 4.81
CA ILE A 73 -9.12 6.15 4.31
C ILE A 73 -8.58 6.29 2.88
N ARG A 74 -7.47 5.62 2.56
CA ARG A 74 -6.89 5.61 1.21
C ARG A 74 -7.71 4.78 0.22
N VAL A 75 -8.51 3.82 0.70
CA VAL A 75 -9.42 3.04 -0.14
C VAL A 75 -10.54 3.96 -0.62
N GLY A 76 -11.13 4.74 0.28
CA GLY A 76 -12.10 5.78 -0.08
C GLY A 76 -11.53 6.83 -1.04
N LEU A 77 -10.27 7.25 -0.84
CA LEU A 77 -9.57 8.13 -1.79
C LEU A 77 -9.43 7.49 -3.18
N ALA A 78 -8.98 6.22 -3.26
CA ALA A 78 -8.87 5.50 -4.52
C ALA A 78 -10.24 5.37 -5.23
N ASP A 79 -11.29 5.05 -4.47
CA ASP A 79 -12.66 4.94 -5.00
C ASP A 79 -13.18 6.29 -5.52
N SER A 80 -12.78 7.41 -4.90
CA SER A 80 -13.22 8.75 -5.31
C SER A 80 -12.78 9.13 -6.73
N PHE A 81 -11.71 8.51 -7.27
CA PHE A 81 -11.30 8.69 -8.67
C PHE A 81 -12.30 8.08 -9.66
N ASN A 82 -13.14 7.14 -9.23
CA ASN A 82 -14.10 6.41 -10.06
C ASN A 82 -13.45 5.90 -11.37
N SER A 83 -12.21 5.42 -11.27
CA SER A 83 -11.42 4.97 -12.40
C SER A 83 -10.85 3.58 -12.12
N PRO A 84 -10.90 2.66 -13.12
CA PRO A 84 -10.24 1.36 -13.00
C PRO A 84 -8.70 1.49 -13.03
N ALA A 85 -8.16 2.64 -13.44
CA ALA A 85 -6.72 2.90 -13.43
C ALA A 85 -6.19 3.31 -12.05
N VAL A 86 -7.03 3.37 -11.02
CA VAL A 86 -6.61 3.65 -9.64
C VAL A 86 -6.99 2.47 -8.75
N ALA A 87 -6.05 2.00 -7.94
CA ALA A 87 -6.25 0.94 -6.98
C ALA A 87 -5.39 1.19 -5.74
N VAL A 88 -5.27 0.19 -4.87
CA VAL A 88 -4.54 0.32 -3.61
C VAL A 88 -3.37 -0.67 -3.53
N SER A 89 -2.24 -0.17 -3.02
CA SER A 89 -1.06 -0.94 -2.58
C SER A 89 -1.00 -1.00 -1.05
N ILE A 90 -0.41 -2.05 -0.48
CA ILE A 90 -0.03 -2.08 0.94
C ILE A 90 1.48 -2.24 1.07
N ASP A 91 2.13 -1.41 1.87
CA ASP A 91 3.44 -1.76 2.43
C ASP A 91 3.23 -2.28 3.86
N THR A 92 3.72 -3.49 4.12
CA THR A 92 3.55 -4.17 5.41
C THR A 92 4.36 -3.53 6.54
N GLY A 93 5.54 -2.99 6.23
CA GLY A 93 6.39 -2.29 7.19
C GLY A 93 5.82 -0.93 7.57
N HIS A 94 5.29 -0.17 6.61
CA HIS A 94 4.58 1.09 6.87
C HIS A 94 3.34 0.87 7.76
N ALA A 95 2.52 -0.14 7.45
CA ALA A 95 1.35 -0.47 8.25
C ALA A 95 1.75 -0.87 9.68
N HIS A 96 2.82 -1.65 9.81
CA HIS A 96 3.32 -2.07 11.13
C HIS A 96 3.98 -0.94 11.92
N TYR A 97 4.69 -0.02 11.24
CA TYR A 97 5.17 1.24 11.81
C TYR A 97 4.00 2.08 12.33
N ALA A 98 2.95 2.28 11.54
CA ALA A 98 1.76 3.02 11.98
C ALA A 98 1.08 2.34 13.17
N HIS A 99 1.05 1.00 13.21
CA HIS A 99 0.55 0.21 14.33
C HIS A 99 1.30 0.53 15.64
N GLY A 100 2.62 0.39 15.65
CA GLY A 100 3.42 0.62 16.86
C GLY A 100 3.56 2.10 17.25
N TYR A 101 3.67 3.00 16.28
CA TYR A 101 3.85 4.44 16.54
C TYR A 101 2.56 5.15 16.96
N THR A 102 1.41 4.77 16.39
CA THR A 102 0.15 5.52 16.57
C THR A 102 -0.99 4.70 17.18
N GLY A 103 -0.81 3.38 17.36
CA GLY A 103 -1.90 2.47 17.72
C GLY A 103 -2.89 2.22 16.59
N ALA A 104 -2.45 2.32 15.32
CA ALA A 104 -3.26 1.88 14.18
C ALA A 104 -3.56 0.37 14.26
N PRO A 105 -4.51 -0.18 13.50
CA PRO A 105 -4.69 -1.63 13.41
C PRO A 105 -3.44 -2.38 12.88
N PRO A 106 -3.31 -3.69 13.11
CA PRO A 106 -2.21 -4.47 12.53
C PRO A 106 -2.37 -4.68 11.01
N VAL A 107 -1.32 -5.17 10.35
CA VAL A 107 -1.20 -5.24 8.87
C VAL A 107 -2.38 -5.96 8.20
N ASP A 108 -2.89 -7.04 8.77
CA ASP A 108 -4.01 -7.81 8.22
C ASP A 108 -5.31 -7.00 8.11
N TYR A 109 -5.52 -6.00 8.97
CA TYR A 109 -6.67 -5.10 8.88
C TYR A 109 -6.60 -4.19 7.66
N TYR A 110 -5.40 -3.81 7.22
CA TYR A 110 -5.22 -3.08 5.96
C TYR A 110 -5.58 -3.95 4.76
N VAL A 111 -5.26 -5.25 4.80
CA VAL A 111 -5.67 -6.21 3.77
C VAL A 111 -7.20 -6.34 3.73
N HIS A 112 -7.83 -6.47 4.90
CA HIS A 112 -9.29 -6.52 5.02
C HIS A 112 -9.97 -5.24 4.52
N ALA A 113 -9.45 -4.07 4.88
CA ALA A 113 -9.99 -2.78 4.47
C ALA A 113 -9.84 -2.54 2.96
N ALA A 114 -8.71 -2.93 2.38
CA ALA A 114 -8.46 -2.81 0.95
C ALA A 114 -9.37 -3.74 0.12
N GLY A 115 -9.67 -4.94 0.63
CA GLY A 115 -10.48 -5.92 -0.09
C GLY A 115 -9.98 -6.14 -1.52
N ASN A 116 -10.90 -6.29 -2.48
CA ASN A 116 -10.54 -6.50 -3.88
C ASN A 116 -9.98 -5.26 -4.61
N ARG A 117 -9.94 -4.10 -3.95
CA ARG A 117 -9.18 -2.94 -4.47
C ARG A 117 -7.67 -3.16 -4.33
N LEU A 118 -7.21 -4.12 -3.51
CA LEU A 118 -5.80 -4.45 -3.34
C LEU A 118 -5.24 -5.10 -4.60
N GLN A 119 -4.24 -4.44 -5.20
CA GLN A 119 -3.60 -4.88 -6.45
C GLN A 119 -2.06 -5.01 -6.32
N HIS A 120 -1.49 -4.56 -5.21
CA HIS A 120 -0.05 -4.55 -4.96
C HIS A 120 0.24 -4.65 -3.46
N VAL A 121 1.31 -5.35 -3.10
CA VAL A 121 1.80 -5.42 -1.72
C VAL A 121 3.34 -5.42 -1.74
N HIS A 122 3.94 -4.47 -1.04
CA HIS A 122 5.35 -4.54 -0.66
C HIS A 122 5.48 -5.32 0.65
N LEU A 123 6.26 -6.40 0.60
CA LEU A 123 6.55 -7.28 1.72
C LEU A 123 7.91 -6.90 2.30
N GLN A 124 7.86 -6.36 3.51
CA GLN A 124 9.02 -6.18 4.39
C GLN A 124 8.63 -6.50 5.82
N ASP A 125 9.59 -6.96 6.62
CA ASP A 125 9.39 -7.11 8.06
C ASP A 125 9.85 -5.87 8.82
N ALA A 126 9.30 -5.67 10.02
CA ALA A 126 9.59 -4.52 10.86
C ALA A 126 9.33 -4.82 12.34
N ASP A 127 9.75 -3.92 13.21
CA ASP A 127 9.56 -3.97 14.68
C ASP A 127 8.36 -3.14 15.17
N GLY A 128 7.74 -2.39 14.26
CA GLY A 128 6.65 -1.46 14.55
C GLY A 128 7.11 -0.09 15.08
N TYR A 129 8.42 0.13 15.20
CA TYR A 129 8.98 1.40 15.63
C TYR A 129 9.36 2.30 14.45
N ALA A 130 9.92 1.71 13.39
CA ALA A 130 10.33 2.43 12.19
C ALA A 130 10.05 1.60 10.94
N ASP A 131 10.06 2.27 9.80
CA ASP A 131 10.14 1.62 8.49
C ASP A 131 11.53 0.97 8.30
N ARG A 132 11.60 -0.33 8.61
CA ARG A 132 12.88 -1.04 8.75
C ARG A 132 13.40 -1.58 7.43
N HIS A 133 12.51 -2.06 6.55
CA HIS A 133 12.82 -2.85 5.37
C HIS A 133 13.67 -4.08 5.69
N TRP A 134 13.32 -4.80 6.75
CA TRP A 134 14.01 -6.03 7.16
C TRP A 134 13.59 -7.24 6.33
N SER A 135 14.45 -8.25 6.33
CA SER A 135 14.17 -9.54 5.71
C SER A 135 12.97 -10.20 6.38
N LEU A 136 12.19 -10.95 5.62
CA LEU A 136 10.99 -11.60 6.14
C LEU A 136 11.39 -12.62 7.23
N GLY A 137 10.77 -12.50 8.40
CA GLY A 137 11.06 -13.31 9.58
C GLY A 137 12.07 -12.69 10.57
N GLU A 138 12.66 -11.54 10.25
CA GLU A 138 13.55 -10.81 11.18
C GLU A 138 12.77 -9.86 12.12
N GLY A 139 11.52 -9.54 11.80
CA GLY A 139 10.66 -8.64 12.59
C GLY A 139 9.58 -9.39 13.37
N ASN A 140 8.50 -8.67 13.69
CA ASN A 140 7.38 -9.19 14.49
C ASN A 140 6.01 -8.97 13.82
N ILE A 141 5.96 -8.82 12.50
CA ILE A 141 4.70 -8.83 11.74
C ILE A 141 4.07 -10.23 11.81
N HIS A 142 2.77 -10.30 12.07
CA HIS A 142 2.04 -11.57 12.15
C HIS A 142 1.70 -12.14 10.76
N TRP A 143 2.71 -12.64 10.04
CA TRP A 143 2.61 -13.10 8.64
C TRP A 143 1.47 -14.09 8.37
N ARG A 144 1.19 -15.02 9.29
CA ARG A 144 0.06 -15.96 9.11
C ARG A 144 -1.29 -15.26 9.00
N ALA A 145 -1.48 -14.15 9.71
CA ALA A 145 -2.73 -13.38 9.65
C ALA A 145 -2.82 -12.58 8.34
N VAL A 146 -1.71 -11.97 7.93
CA VAL A 146 -1.59 -11.24 6.65
C VAL A 146 -1.93 -12.15 5.49
N PHE A 147 -1.30 -13.31 5.38
CA PHE A 147 -1.56 -14.26 4.29
C PHE A 147 -2.95 -14.90 4.37
N ALA A 148 -3.48 -15.14 5.58
CA ALA A 148 -4.87 -15.60 5.73
C ALA A 148 -5.89 -14.52 5.30
N ALA A 149 -5.57 -13.24 5.42
CA ALA A 149 -6.38 -12.14 4.90
C ALA A 149 -6.28 -12.06 3.37
N LEU A 150 -5.07 -12.16 2.82
CA LEU A 150 -4.82 -12.16 1.37
C LEU A 150 -5.54 -13.32 0.67
N ALA A 151 -5.53 -14.53 1.26
CA ALA A 151 -6.18 -15.71 0.70
C ALA A 151 -7.71 -15.60 0.58
N LYS A 152 -8.34 -14.60 1.22
CA LYS A 152 -9.79 -14.34 1.12
C LYS A 152 -10.15 -13.38 -0.01
N LEU A 153 -9.15 -12.79 -0.68
CA LEU A 153 -9.37 -11.86 -1.76
C LEU A 153 -9.64 -12.61 -3.07
N ASN A 154 -10.49 -12.02 -3.91
CA ASN A 154 -10.68 -12.44 -5.29
C ASN A 154 -9.72 -11.69 -6.24
N SER A 155 -9.19 -10.54 -5.81
CA SER A 155 -8.10 -9.89 -6.52
C SER A 155 -6.81 -10.71 -6.37
N ASN A 156 -5.90 -10.55 -7.33
CA ASN A 156 -4.59 -11.19 -7.32
C ASN A 156 -3.49 -10.13 -7.17
N PRO A 157 -3.29 -9.56 -5.97
CA PRO A 157 -2.31 -8.51 -5.77
C PRO A 157 -0.89 -9.03 -6.01
N ARG A 158 -0.05 -8.20 -6.64
CA ARG A 158 1.38 -8.53 -6.80
C ARG A 158 2.08 -8.40 -5.47
N LEU A 159 2.72 -9.47 -5.02
CA LEU A 159 3.52 -9.47 -3.79
C LEU A 159 4.99 -9.27 -4.16
N ILE A 160 5.58 -8.16 -3.74
CA ILE A 160 6.97 -7.78 -4.05
C ILE A 160 7.75 -7.71 -2.74
N ILE A 161 8.86 -8.44 -2.62
CA ILE A 161 9.74 -8.33 -1.45
C ILE A 161 10.56 -7.05 -1.56
N GLU A 162 10.34 -6.09 -0.67
CA GLU A 162 11.00 -4.77 -0.68
C GLU A 162 11.87 -4.60 0.57
N ILE A 163 13.10 -5.08 0.52
CA ILE A 163 14.02 -5.06 1.67
C ILE A 163 15.30 -4.29 1.33
N LYS A 164 15.97 -3.74 2.35
CA LYS A 164 17.21 -2.95 2.17
C LYS A 164 18.33 -3.76 1.55
N ASP A 165 18.58 -4.95 2.11
CA ASP A 165 19.59 -5.86 1.59
C ASP A 165 18.98 -6.78 0.52
N LYS A 166 19.08 -6.34 -0.73
CA LYS A 166 18.54 -7.07 -1.89
C LYS A 166 19.12 -8.48 -2.06
N SER A 167 20.31 -8.75 -1.51
CA SER A 167 20.92 -10.08 -1.58
C SER A 167 20.13 -11.12 -0.77
N LYS A 168 19.32 -10.68 0.19
CA LYS A 168 18.49 -11.54 1.04
C LYS A 168 17.10 -11.83 0.48
N ILE A 169 16.73 -11.30 -0.69
CA ILE A 169 15.40 -11.55 -1.29
C ILE A 169 15.12 -13.06 -1.45
N PRO A 170 16.04 -13.89 -1.96
CA PRO A 170 15.80 -15.33 -2.04
C PRO A 170 15.58 -15.99 -0.68
N ALA A 171 16.30 -15.55 0.36
CA ALA A 171 16.17 -16.06 1.72
C ALA A 171 14.82 -15.66 2.35
N SER A 172 14.35 -14.43 2.11
CA SER A 172 13.02 -13.97 2.51
C SER A 172 11.90 -14.77 1.86
N ALA A 173 12.00 -15.06 0.57
CA ALA A 173 11.03 -15.93 -0.12
C ALA A 173 11.05 -17.35 0.45
N ALA A 174 12.24 -17.93 0.65
CA ALA A 174 12.41 -19.24 1.27
C ALA A 174 11.87 -19.30 2.70
N TYR A 175 11.96 -18.20 3.47
CA TYR A 175 11.34 -18.11 4.79
C TYR A 175 9.83 -18.29 4.70
N LEU A 176 9.13 -17.52 3.85
CA LEU A 176 7.68 -17.64 3.66
C LEU A 176 7.26 -19.06 3.26
N ALA A 177 8.04 -19.70 2.37
CA ALA A 177 7.82 -21.09 2.00
C ALA A 177 8.03 -22.05 3.18
N SER A 178 9.09 -21.87 3.97
CA SER A 178 9.40 -22.73 5.12
C SER A 178 8.32 -22.71 6.21
N VAL A 179 7.57 -21.60 6.33
CA VAL A 179 6.46 -21.47 7.28
C VAL A 179 5.08 -21.81 6.68
N GLY A 180 5.05 -22.25 5.41
CA GLY A 180 3.86 -22.70 4.69
C GLY A 180 2.92 -21.56 4.26
N LEU A 181 3.47 -20.38 3.94
CA LEU A 181 2.69 -19.20 3.53
C LEU A 181 2.79 -18.89 2.03
N ALA A 182 3.83 -19.36 1.35
CA ALA A 182 4.06 -19.18 -0.08
C ALA A 182 4.72 -20.43 -0.69
N GLU A 183 4.78 -20.50 -2.01
CA GLU A 183 5.46 -21.56 -2.79
C GLU A 183 6.46 -20.98 -3.80
#